data_AF-A0A7T5RS80-F1
#
_entry.id   AF-A0A7T5RS80-F1
#
_cell.length_a   1.000
_cell.length_b   1.000
_cell.length_c   1.000
_cell.angle_alpha   90.00
_cell.angle_beta   90.00
_cell.angle_gamma   90.00
#
_symmetry.space_group_name_H-M   'P 1'
#
loop_
_entity.id
_entity.type
_entity.pdbx_description
1 polymer ?
#
loop_
_entity_poly.entity_id
_entity_poly.type
_entity_poly.pdbx_seq_one_letter_code
_entity_poly.pdbx_strand_id
1 'polypeptide(L)'
;MKATWGVGAALSILIPVALSLFQVLDPVHSFSLILLLLGLWTLVAGLVIMNAEDRNYYVGWGIVLAVISLFAYLPLSYTFGLIVVAVIVVILINVYTGQTGKVASATPGPPQPAGGSPAPN
;
A
#
# COMPACT_ATOMS: atom_id res chain seq x y z
N MET A 1 -15.92 9.11 -1.73
CA MET A 1 -14.73 8.23 -1.54
C MET A 1 -13.54 8.97 -0.93
N LYS A 2 -13.20 10.21 -1.33
CA LYS A 2 -12.12 10.99 -0.65
C LYS A 2 -12.40 11.32 0.82
N ALA A 3 -13.66 11.60 1.17
CA ALA A 3 -14.04 11.92 2.54
C ALA A 3 -13.85 10.73 3.52
N THR A 4 -14.16 9.50 3.09
CA THR A 4 -14.00 8.31 3.94
C THR A 4 -12.53 8.06 4.29
N TRP A 5 -11.61 8.20 3.32
CA TRP A 5 -10.18 8.09 3.58
C TRP A 5 -9.69 9.14 4.60
N GLY A 6 -10.08 10.40 4.42
CA GLY A 6 -9.68 11.49 5.32
C GLY A 6 -10.21 11.31 6.75
N VAL A 7 -11.43 10.80 6.92
CA VAL A 7 -12.00 10.54 8.25
C VAL A 7 -11.21 9.47 9.00
N GLY A 8 -10.87 8.35 8.36
CA GLY A 8 -10.09 7.31 9.04
C GLY A 8 -8.65 7.73 9.34
N ALA A 9 -8.04 8.56 8.50
CA ALA A 9 -6.73 9.16 8.79
C ALA A 9 -6.81 10.12 9.99
N ALA A 10 -7.84 10.97 10.06
CA ALA A 10 -8.07 11.85 11.19
C ALA A 10 -8.28 11.07 12.49
N LEU A 11 -9.10 10.01 12.48
CA LEU A 11 -9.31 9.14 13.64
C LEU A 11 -8.02 8.44 14.09
N SER A 12 -7.19 8.00 13.13
CA SER A 12 -5.90 7.36 13.40
C SER A 12 -4.91 8.28 14.13
N ILE A 13 -5.08 9.60 13.99
CA ILE A 13 -4.26 10.62 14.68
C ILE A 13 -4.93 11.04 16.00
N LEU A 14 -6.24 11.33 15.97
CA LEU A 14 -6.95 11.89 17.11
C LEU A 14 -7.05 10.91 18.29
N ILE A 15 -7.21 9.61 18.03
CA ILE A 15 -7.32 8.60 19.09
C ILE A 15 -6.01 8.52 19.92
N PRO A 16 -4.82 8.31 19.34
CA PRO A 16 -3.58 8.32 20.11
C PRO A 16 -3.29 9.66 20.79
N VAL A 17 -3.60 10.79 20.14
CA VAL A 17 -3.42 12.12 20.74
C VAL A 17 -4.29 12.26 21.98
N ALA A 18 -5.56 11.85 21.92
CA ALA A 18 -6.45 11.87 23.08
C ALA A 18 -5.91 11.00 24.22
N LEU A 19 -5.44 9.78 23.93
CA LEU A 19 -4.84 8.89 24.94
C LEU A 19 -3.60 9.52 25.60
N SER A 20 -2.79 10.24 24.83
CA SER A 20 -1.65 10.98 25.36
C SER A 20 -2.07 12.14 26.27
N LEU A 21 -3.11 12.89 25.90
CA LEU A 21 -3.65 13.99 26.71
C LEU A 21 -4.22 13.51 28.05
N PHE A 22 -4.81 12.31 28.09
CA PHE A 22 -5.27 11.67 29.33
C PHE A 22 -4.15 10.99 30.13
N GLN A 23 -2.89 11.12 29.70
CA GLN A 23 -1.73 10.45 30.30
C GLN A 23 -1.87 8.91 30.40
N VAL A 24 -2.69 8.32 29.53
CA VAL A 24 -2.80 6.87 29.40
C VAL A 24 -1.57 6.31 28.66
N LEU A 25 -0.99 7.12 27.77
CA LEU A 25 0.09 6.70 26.89
C LEU A 25 1.18 7.78 26.77
N ASP A 26 2.44 7.35 26.88
CA ASP A 26 3.58 8.26 26.69
C ASP A 26 3.60 8.84 25.27
N PRO A 27 4.23 10.01 25.06
CA PRO A 27 4.32 10.64 23.75
C PRO A 27 4.95 9.72 22.68
N VAL A 28 6.01 8.99 23.04
CA VAL A 28 6.73 8.07 22.13
C VAL A 28 5.81 6.95 21.64
N HIS A 29 5.10 6.30 22.56
CA HIS A 29 4.13 5.24 22.24
C HIS A 29 2.92 5.78 21.48
N SER A 30 2.55 7.04 21.71
CA SER A 30 1.49 7.72 20.94
C SER A 30 1.89 7.92 19.48
N PHE A 31 3.12 8.37 19.20
CA PHE A 31 3.63 8.47 17.82
C PHE A 31 3.69 7.12 17.12
N SER A 32 4.14 6.08 17.83
CA SER A 32 4.09 4.69 17.34
C SER A 32 2.66 4.28 16.99
N LEU A 33 1.70 4.51 17.90
CA LEU A 33 0.30 4.14 17.68
C LEU A 33 -0.33 4.92 16.51
N ILE A 34 0.02 6.20 16.31
CA ILE A 34 -0.42 6.99 15.14
C ILE A 34 0.06 6.33 13.84
N LEU A 35 1.34 5.97 13.77
CA LEU A 35 1.93 5.32 12.58
C LEU A 35 1.30 3.96 12.32
N LEU A 36 1.04 3.18 13.38
CA LEU A 36 0.38 1.89 13.27
C LEU A 36 -1.04 2.04 12.73
N LEU A 37 -1.85 2.91 13.34
CA LEU A 37 -3.24 3.12 12.93
C LEU A 37 -3.35 3.71 11.52
N LEU A 38 -2.47 4.66 11.17
CA LEU A 38 -2.38 5.17 9.81
C LEU A 38 -1.98 4.07 8.82
N GLY A 39 -1.02 3.21 9.19
CA GLY A 39 -0.63 2.05 8.39
C GLY A 39 -1.78 1.09 8.14
N LEU A 40 -2.49 0.69 9.20
CA LEU A 40 -3.68 -0.16 9.10
C LEU A 40 -4.79 0.50 8.29
N TRP A 41 -5.07 1.79 8.50
CA TRP A 41 -6.09 2.48 7.73
C TRP A 41 -5.72 2.57 6.25
N THR A 42 -4.44 2.81 5.94
CA THR A 42 -3.94 2.84 4.56
C THR A 42 -4.04 1.45 3.91
N LEU A 43 -3.77 0.37 4.66
CA LEU A 43 -4.00 -1.01 4.20
C LEU A 43 -5.47 -1.25 3.86
N VAL A 44 -6.38 -0.95 4.80
CA VAL A 44 -7.83 -1.14 4.59
C VAL A 44 -8.32 -0.30 3.42
N ALA A 45 -7.88 0.95 3.31
CA ALA A 45 -8.25 1.82 2.21
C ALA A 45 -7.70 1.31 0.87
N GLY A 46 -6.45 0.87 0.81
CA GLY A 46 -5.84 0.30 -0.37
C GLY A 46 -6.57 -0.96 -0.85
N LEU A 47 -6.98 -1.83 0.09
CA LEU A 47 -7.69 -3.06 -0.22
C LEU A 47 -9.16 -2.83 -0.58
N VAL A 48 -9.88 -1.97 0.14
CA VAL A 48 -11.35 -1.90 0.04
C VAL A 48 -11.84 -0.74 -0.84
N ILE A 49 -11.10 0.37 -0.87
CA ILE A 49 -11.57 1.64 -1.44
C ILE A 49 -10.87 1.97 -2.77
N MET A 50 -9.59 1.65 -2.89
CA MET A 50 -8.77 2.07 -4.03
C MET A 50 -8.91 1.12 -5.23
N ASN A 51 -8.71 1.68 -6.42
CA ASN A 51 -8.69 0.93 -7.69
C ASN A 51 -7.50 -0.04 -7.73
N ALA A 52 -7.62 -1.08 -8.56
CA ALA A 52 -6.60 -2.13 -8.68
C ALA A 52 -5.21 -1.60 -9.07
N GLU A 53 -5.15 -0.49 -9.82
CA GLU A 53 -3.90 0.13 -10.25
C GLU A 53 -3.12 0.76 -9.08
N ASP A 54 -3.82 1.37 -8.12
CA ASP A 54 -3.18 2.05 -6.98
C ASP A 54 -3.13 1.16 -5.72
N ARG A 55 -3.90 0.07 -5.68
CA ARG A 55 -4.03 -0.83 -4.53
C ARG A 55 -2.67 -1.27 -3.99
N ASN A 56 -1.75 -1.71 -4.84
CA ASN A 56 -0.45 -2.22 -4.39
C ASN A 56 0.42 -1.13 -3.77
N TYR A 57 0.32 0.11 -4.27
CA TYR A 57 1.03 1.25 -3.69
C TYR A 57 0.53 1.55 -2.28
N TYR A 58 -0.79 1.68 -2.10
CA TYR A 58 -1.38 1.95 -0.78
C TYR A 58 -1.17 0.80 0.20
N VAL A 59 -1.29 -0.45 -0.26
CA VAL A 59 -1.01 -1.62 0.56
C VAL A 59 0.45 -1.64 1.00
N GLY A 60 1.39 -1.44 0.07
CA GLY A 60 2.81 -1.38 0.38
C GLY A 60 3.15 -0.26 1.36
N TRP A 61 2.57 0.92 1.16
CA TRP A 61 2.76 2.06 2.07
C TRP A 61 2.21 1.80 3.47
N GLY A 62 1.05 1.16 3.57
CA GLY A 62 0.47 0.78 4.85
C GLY A 62 1.34 -0.20 5.64
N ILE A 63 1.97 -1.17 4.95
CA ILE A 63 2.95 -2.09 5.55
C ILE A 63 4.15 -1.32 6.08
N VAL A 64 4.72 -0.41 5.28
CA VAL A 64 5.88 0.40 5.69
C VAL A 64 5.56 1.21 6.94
N LEU A 65 4.41 1.89 7.00
CA LEU A 65 3.99 2.64 8.18
C LEU A 65 3.83 1.75 9.43
N ALA A 66 3.24 0.56 9.27
CA ALA A 66 3.10 -0.40 10.36
C ALA A 66 4.47 -0.90 10.86
N VAL A 67 5.43 -1.13 9.97
CA VAL A 67 6.80 -1.53 10.35
C VAL A 67 7.54 -0.39 11.05
N ILE A 68 7.43 0.85 10.55
CA ILE A 68 8.04 2.01 11.19
C ILE A 68 7.51 2.15 12.61
N SER A 69 6.23 1.88 12.85
CA SER A 69 5.62 2.00 14.18
C SER A 69 6.32 1.19 15.27
N LEU A 70 7.07 0.14 14.91
CA LEU A 70 7.81 -0.70 15.84
C LEU A 70 8.99 0.01 16.52
N PHE A 71 9.36 1.22 16.09
CA PHE A 71 10.46 1.99 16.66
C PHE A 71 10.35 2.22 18.18
N ALA A 72 9.14 2.22 18.74
CA ALA A 72 8.92 2.38 20.17
C ALA A 72 9.19 1.10 20.96
N TYR A 73 9.21 -0.07 20.30
CA TYR A 73 9.35 -1.39 20.92
C TYR A 73 10.67 -2.08 20.60
N LEU A 74 11.31 -1.73 19.47
CA LEU A 74 12.59 -2.26 19.06
C LEU A 74 13.67 -1.16 19.03
N PRO A 75 14.94 -1.54 19.20
CA PRO A 75 16.04 -0.62 18.92
C PRO A 75 15.95 -0.06 17.50
N LEU A 76 16.28 1.22 17.34
CA LEU A 76 16.16 1.93 16.07
C LEU A 76 16.90 1.23 14.92
N SER A 77 18.05 0.63 15.20
CA SER A 77 18.83 -0.14 14.21
C SER A 77 18.03 -1.30 13.61
N TYR A 78 17.30 -2.06 14.42
CA TYR A 78 16.42 -3.14 13.95
C TYR A 78 15.23 -2.58 13.17
N THR A 79 14.66 -1.47 13.62
CA THR A 79 13.54 -0.82 12.92
C THR A 79 13.95 -0.37 11.52
N PHE A 80 15.12 0.29 11.37
CA PHE A 80 15.65 0.65 10.06
C PHE A 80 15.91 -0.58 9.17
N GLY A 81 16.45 -1.66 9.73
CA GLY A 81 16.60 -2.94 9.02
C GLY A 81 15.26 -3.48 8.51
N LEU A 82 14.23 -3.49 9.36
CA LEU A 82 12.89 -3.95 8.98
C LEU A 82 12.24 -3.06 7.92
N ILE A 83 12.45 -1.74 7.98
CA ILE A 83 11.97 -0.81 6.93
C ILE A 83 12.59 -1.17 5.59
N VAL A 84 13.91 -1.36 5.54
CA VAL A 84 14.62 -1.73 4.30
C VAL A 84 14.08 -3.06 3.76
N VAL A 85 13.91 -4.07 4.61
CA VAL A 85 13.33 -5.37 4.23
C VAL A 85 11.91 -5.20 3.70
N ALA A 86 11.07 -4.42 4.38
CA ALA A 86 9.68 -4.17 3.97
C ALA A 86 9.63 -3.47 2.60
N VAL A 87 10.46 -2.45 2.36
CA VAL A 87 10.56 -1.78 1.06
C VAL A 87 10.98 -2.75 -0.04
N ILE A 88 11.97 -3.60 0.20
CA ILE A 88 12.41 -4.62 -0.76
C ILE A 88 11.26 -5.58 -1.09
N VAL A 89 10.54 -6.08 -0.07
CA VAL A 89 9.39 -6.98 -0.27
C VAL A 89 8.29 -6.30 -1.09
N VAL A 90 7.96 -5.04 -0.80
CA VAL A 90 6.97 -4.27 -1.56
C VAL A 90 7.40 -4.08 -3.02
N ILE A 91 8.68 -3.77 -3.27
CA ILE A 91 9.23 -3.67 -4.63
C ILE A 91 9.09 -5.01 -5.36
N LEU A 92 9.49 -6.12 -4.72
CA LEU A 92 9.39 -7.45 -5.31
C LEU A 92 7.94 -7.78 -5.68
N ILE A 93 6.98 -7.56 -4.77
CA ILE A 93 5.56 -7.79 -5.03
C ILE A 93 5.07 -6.95 -6.22
N ASN A 94 5.46 -5.67 -6.28
CA ASN A 94 5.10 -4.79 -7.39
C ASN A 94 5.67 -5.26 -8.73
N VAL A 95 6.92 -5.73 -8.75
CA VAL A 95 7.55 -6.27 -9.96
C VAL A 95 6.86 -7.56 -10.40
N TYR A 96 6.62 -8.49 -9.48
CA TYR A 96 5.97 -9.76 -9.79
C TYR A 96 4.54 -9.55 -10.31
N THR A 97 3.74 -8.75 -9.61
CA THR A 97 2.36 -8.45 -10.02
C THR A 97 2.31 -7.72 -11.37
N GLY A 98 3.23 -6.78 -11.60
CA GLY A 98 3.38 -6.07 -12.87
C GLY A 98 3.83 -6.97 -14.04
N GLN A 99 4.61 -8.02 -13.78
CA GLN A 99 4.98 -9.01 -14.80
C GLN A 99 3.81 -9.92 -15.17
N THR A 100 3.03 -10.41 -14.20
CA THR A 100 1.84 -11.24 -14.47
C THR A 100 0.81 -10.56 -15.39
N GLY A 101 0.63 -9.25 -15.27
CA GLY A 101 -0.28 -8.49 -16.16
C GLY A 101 0.19 -8.40 -17.62
N LYS A 102 1.51 -8.40 -17.85
CA LYS A 102 2.08 -8.37 -19.21
C LYS A 102 2.05 -9.72 -19.90
N VAL A 103 2.13 -10.82 -19.16
CA VAL A 103 2.06 -12.18 -19.73
C VAL A 103 0.62 -12.55 -20.11
N ALA A 104 -0.38 -12.10 -19.34
CA ALA A 104 -1.80 -12.35 -19.65
C ALA A 104 -2.29 -11.61 -20.92
N SER A 105 -1.72 -10.44 -21.22
CA SER A 105 -2.05 -9.65 -22.41
C SER A 105 -1.28 -10.08 -23.68
N ALA A 106 -0.31 -10.99 -23.56
CA ALA A 106 0.47 -11.54 -24.68
C ALA A 106 -0.12 -12.83 -25.26
N THR A 107 -1.43 -13.05 -25.14
CA THR A 107 -2.09 -14.15 -25.84
C THR A 107 -2.06 -13.84 -27.35
N PRO A 108 -1.47 -14.71 -28.21
CA PRO A 108 -1.43 -14.47 -29.64
C PRO A 108 -2.86 -14.33 -30.17
N GLY A 109 -3.17 -13.18 -30.77
CA GLY A 109 -4.45 -12.99 -31.47
C GLY A 109 -4.60 -14.02 -32.61
N PRO A 110 -5.85 -14.39 -32.98
CA PRO A 110 -6.08 -15.34 -34.07
C PRO A 110 -5.45 -14.83 -35.38
N PRO A 111 -4.99 -15.73 -36.27
CA PRO A 111 -4.33 -15.36 -37.51
C PRO A 111 -5.22 -14.41 -38.33
N GLN A 112 -4.66 -13.24 -38.65
CA GLN A 112 -5.33 -12.23 -39.46
C GLN A 112 -5.55 -12.80 -40.87
N PRO A 113 -6.79 -12.83 -41.40
CA PRO A 113 -7.02 -13.33 -42.76
C PRO A 113 -6.26 -12.45 -43.74
N ALA A 114 -5.46 -13.08 -44.61
CA ALA A 114 -4.81 -12.41 -45.72
C ALA A 114 -5.90 -11.78 -46.61
N GLY A 115 -6.08 -10.46 -46.48
CA GLY A 115 -6.99 -9.69 -47.30
C GLY A 115 -6.52 -9.72 -48.75
N GLY A 116 -7.15 -10.58 -49.57
CA GLY A 116 -6.98 -10.55 -51.01
C GLY A 116 -7.60 -9.28 -51.59
N SER A 117 -6.81 -8.53 -52.35
CA SER A 117 -7.28 -7.37 -53.12
C SER A 117 -8.35 -7.79 -54.13
N PRO A 118 -9.47 -7.07 -54.29
CA PRO A 118 -10.39 -7.30 -55.39
C PRO A 118 -9.76 -6.83 -56.72
N ALA A 119 -9.87 -7.64 -57.76
CA ALA A 119 -9.46 -7.30 -59.12
C ALA A 119 -10.35 -6.18 -59.70
N PRO A 120 -9.78 -5.19 -60.40
CA PRO A 120 -10.57 -4.15 -61.07
C PRO A 120 -11.19 -4.69 -62.35
N ASN A 121 -12.51 -4.48 -62.51
CA ASN A 121 -13.22 -4.60 -63.79
C ASN A 121 -13.10 -3.29 -64.57
#